data_AF-A0A2G5PA49-F1
#
_entry.id   AF-A0A2G5PA49-F1
#
_cell.length_a   1.000
_cell.length_b   1.000
_cell.length_c   1.000
_cell.angle_alpha   90.00
_cell.angle_beta   90.00
_cell.angle_gamma   90.00
#
_symmetry.space_group_name_H-M   'P 1'
#
loop_
_entity.id
_entity.type
_entity.pdbx_description
1 polymer ?
#
loop_
_entity_poly.entity_id
_entity_poly.type
_entity_poly.pdbx_seq_one_letter_code
_entity_poly.pdbx_strand_id
1 'polypeptide(L)'
;MDKITYALPTIVDAADQTVHHGAGLLEIIGDVERKTNALIADFQGIGADGFFLHQQQLLTALKHLADTVGRHGNAVHTVCDSATVTDNTIATFFC
;
A
#
# COMPACT_ATOMS: atom_id res chain seq x y z
N MET A 1 9.75 12.87 32.89
CA MET A 1 9.32 12.96 31.48
C MET A 1 8.45 11.75 31.25
N ASP A 2 7.14 11.93 31.02
CA ASP A 2 6.28 10.79 30.71
C ASP A 2 6.74 10.17 29.40
N LYS A 3 7.00 8.86 29.44
CA LYS A 3 7.37 8.10 28.24
C LYS A 3 6.15 8.14 27.31
N ILE A 4 6.35 8.56 26.05
CA ILE A 4 5.30 8.34 25.03
C ILE A 4 5.03 6.85 25.04
N THR A 5 3.84 6.46 25.52
CA THR A 5 3.45 5.06 25.58
C THR A 5 2.72 4.77 24.27
N TYR A 6 3.44 4.17 23.33
CA TYR A 6 2.86 3.66 22.08
C TYR A 6 2.71 2.15 22.18
N ALA A 7 1.57 1.62 21.73
CA ALA A 7 1.30 0.18 21.70
C ALA A 7 2.06 -0.46 20.52
N LEU A 8 3.40 -0.53 20.64
CA LEU A 8 4.31 -0.95 19.57
C LEU A 8 3.86 -2.25 18.88
N PRO A 9 3.49 -3.34 19.61
CA PRO A 9 3.03 -4.57 18.95
C PRO A 9 1.79 -4.36 18.09
N THR A 10 0.84 -3.55 18.56
CA THR A 10 -0.40 -3.24 17.83
C THR A 10 -0.13 -2.40 16.58
N ILE A 11 0.81 -1.46 16.64
CA ILE A 11 1.16 -0.60 15.51
C ILE A 11 1.88 -1.40 14.43
N VAL A 12 2.82 -2.26 14.81
CA VAL A 12 3.54 -3.14 13.88
C VAL A 12 2.59 -4.14 13.22
N ASP A 13 1.73 -4.80 13.98
CA ASP A 13 0.72 -5.72 13.42
C ASP A 13 -0.19 -5.02 12.39
N ALA A 14 -0.65 -3.80 12.67
CA ALA A 14 -1.43 -3.01 11.72
C ALA A 14 -0.61 -2.63 10.46
N ALA A 15 0.68 -2.35 10.58
CA ALA A 15 1.56 -2.06 9.46
C ALA A 15 1.78 -3.30 8.57
N ASP A 16 2.03 -4.46 9.18
CA ASP A 16 2.16 -5.74 8.50
C ASP A 16 0.88 -6.10 7.74
N GLN A 17 -0.28 -5.96 8.38
CA GLN A 17 -1.58 -6.17 7.74
C GLN A 17 -1.79 -5.21 6.56
N THR A 18 -1.35 -3.96 6.69
CA THR A 18 -1.44 -2.97 5.60
C THR A 18 -0.58 -3.39 4.41
N VAL A 19 0.67 -3.82 4.63
CA VAL A 19 1.53 -4.35 3.56
C VAL A 19 0.92 -5.60 2.93
N HIS A 20 0.39 -6.51 3.75
CA HIS A 20 -0.26 -7.73 3.29
C HIS A 20 -1.48 -7.44 2.40
N HIS A 21 -2.36 -6.52 2.81
CA HIS A 21 -3.47 -6.06 1.97
C HIS A 21 -2.99 -5.41 0.67
N GLY A 22 -1.90 -4.66 0.70
CA GLY A 22 -1.24 -4.12 -0.49
C GLY A 22 -0.82 -5.20 -1.49
N ALA A 23 -0.30 -6.33 -0.99
CA ALA A 23 0.01 -7.48 -1.84
C ALA A 23 -1.25 -8.14 -2.42
N GLY A 24 -2.32 -8.27 -1.62
CA GLY A 24 -3.62 -8.77 -2.09
C GLY A 24 -4.24 -7.90 -3.18
N LEU A 25 -4.03 -6.58 -3.14
CA LEU A 25 -4.44 -5.69 -4.23
C LEU A 25 -3.81 -6.08 -5.56
N LEU A 26 -2.54 -6.51 -5.61
CA LEU A 26 -1.87 -6.87 -6.86
C LEU A 26 -2.58 -8.00 -7.61
N GLU A 27 -3.14 -8.98 -6.88
CA GLU A 27 -3.91 -10.06 -7.48
C GLU A 27 -5.21 -9.55 -8.11
N ILE A 28 -5.95 -8.70 -7.38
CA ILE A 28 -7.17 -8.06 -7.86
C ILE A 28 -6.88 -7.19 -9.09
N ILE A 29 -5.77 -6.44 -9.07
CA ILE A 29 -5.34 -5.59 -10.18
C ILE A 29 -5.07 -6.44 -11.43
N GLY A 30 -4.38 -7.58 -11.26
CA GLY A 30 -4.15 -8.50 -12.36
C GLY A 30 -5.44 -9.08 -12.95
N ASP A 31 -6.45 -9.34 -12.10
CA ASP A 31 -7.75 -9.81 -12.57
C ASP A 31 -8.54 -8.74 -13.32
N VAL A 32 -8.56 -7.51 -12.79
CA VAL A 32 -9.16 -6.35 -13.47
C VAL A 32 -8.50 -6.13 -14.82
N GLU A 33 -7.16 -6.15 -14.88
CA GLU A 33 -6.41 -5.97 -16.13
C GLU A 33 -6.81 -7.02 -17.20
N ARG A 34 -6.87 -8.30 -16.82
CA ARG A 34 -7.32 -9.36 -17.73
C ARG A 34 -8.73 -9.13 -18.24
N LYS A 35 -9.67 -8.79 -17.35
CA LYS A 35 -11.08 -8.57 -17.72
C LYS A 35 -11.25 -7.35 -18.62
N THR A 36 -10.60 -6.23 -18.29
CA THR A 36 -10.65 -5.02 -19.12
C THR A 36 -10.04 -5.27 -20.50
N ASN A 37 -8.93 -6.01 -20.56
CA ASN A 37 -8.32 -6.39 -21.83
C ASN A 37 -9.21 -7.34 -22.66
N ALA A 38 -10.00 -8.21 -22.03
CA ALA A 38 -10.92 -9.08 -22.75
C ALA A 38 -12.07 -8.30 -23.43
N LEU A 39 -12.55 -7.23 -22.79
CA LEU A 39 -13.61 -6.37 -23.35
C LEU A 39 -13.19 -5.65 -24.65
N ILE A 40 -11.88 -5.51 -24.90
CA ILE A 40 -11.34 -4.90 -26.12
C ILE A 40 -11.87 -5.61 -27.38
N ALA A 41 -12.03 -6.93 -27.33
CA ALA A 41 -12.53 -7.70 -28.47
C ALA A 41 -13.99 -7.37 -28.83
N ASP A 42 -14.77 -6.89 -27.85
CA ASP A 42 -16.21 -6.64 -27.99
C ASP A 42 -16.53 -5.17 -28.33
N PHE A 43 -15.64 -4.23 -28.00
CA PHE A 43 -15.79 -2.81 -28.36
C PHE A 43 -15.13 -2.50 -29.72
N GLN A 44 -15.89 -2.65 -30.81
CA GLN A 44 -15.47 -2.19 -32.15
C GLN A 44 -16.11 -0.84 -32.51
N GLY A 45 -15.31 0.14 -32.97
CA GLY A 45 -15.77 1.44 -33.49
C GLY A 45 -15.33 2.67 -32.69
N ILE A 46 -15.79 3.87 -33.08
CA ILE A 46 -15.38 5.20 -32.55
C ILE A 46 -15.59 5.35 -31.03
N GLY A 47 -16.45 4.53 -30.41
CA GLY A 47 -16.63 4.49 -28.95
C GLY A 47 -15.53 3.78 -28.16
N ALA A 48 -14.63 3.05 -28.85
CA ALA A 48 -13.57 2.28 -28.21
C ALA A 48 -12.47 3.20 -27.62
N ASP A 49 -12.20 4.37 -28.20
CA ASP A 49 -11.17 5.30 -27.71
C ASP A 49 -11.45 5.79 -26.28
N GLY A 50 -12.71 6.13 -25.97
CA GLY A 50 -13.13 6.50 -24.62
C GLY A 50 -13.02 5.33 -23.63
N PHE A 51 -13.36 4.13 -24.08
CA PHE A 51 -13.18 2.91 -23.29
C PHE A 51 -11.70 2.67 -22.97
N PHE A 52 -10.80 2.74 -23.95
CA PHE A 52 -9.36 2.56 -23.76
C PHE A 52 -8.76 3.61 -22.83
N LEU A 53 -9.19 4.87 -22.94
CA LEU A 53 -8.76 5.94 -22.02
C LEU A 53 -9.13 5.62 -20.57
N HIS A 54 -10.39 5.26 -20.32
CA HIS A 54 -10.85 4.92 -18.97
C HIS A 54 -10.21 3.64 -18.44
N GLN A 55 -9.97 2.64 -19.30
CA GLN A 55 -9.21 1.45 -18.95
C GLN A 55 -7.79 1.82 -18.51
N GLN A 56 -7.08 2.66 -19.25
CA GLN A 56 -5.72 3.07 -18.89
C GLN A 56 -5.68 3.85 -17.57
N GLN A 57 -6.66 4.75 -17.36
CA GLN A 57 -6.81 5.48 -16.10
C GLN A 57 -7.02 4.54 -14.91
N LEU A 58 -7.93 3.57 -15.05
CA LEU A 58 -8.21 2.57 -14.02
C LEU A 58 -6.96 1.77 -13.66
N LEU A 59 -6.26 1.20 -14.65
CA LEU A 59 -5.08 0.37 -14.41
C LEU A 59 -3.94 1.17 -13.78
N THR A 60 -3.79 2.43 -14.16
CA THR A 60 -2.80 3.33 -13.55
C THR A 60 -3.12 3.64 -12.09
N ALA A 61 -4.37 4.00 -11.80
CA ALA A 61 -4.83 4.31 -10.45
C ALA A 61 -4.68 3.10 -9.50
N LEU A 62 -5.02 1.91 -10.00
CA LEU A 62 -4.89 0.65 -9.30
C LEU A 62 -3.43 0.34 -8.93
N LYS A 63 -2.50 0.44 -9.89
CA LYS A 63 -1.06 0.24 -9.64
C LYS A 63 -0.52 1.25 -8.62
N HIS A 64 -0.93 2.51 -8.73
CA HIS A 64 -0.54 3.56 -7.80
C HIS A 64 -1.08 3.32 -6.37
N LEU A 65 -2.31 2.81 -6.24
CA LEU A 65 -2.89 2.45 -4.96
C LEU A 65 -2.07 1.36 -4.26
N ALA A 66 -1.75 0.26 -4.96
CA ALA A 66 -0.97 -0.83 -4.39
C ALA A 66 0.43 -0.38 -3.92
N ASP A 67 1.12 0.44 -4.73
CA ASP A 67 2.42 1.03 -4.36
C ASP A 67 2.30 1.94 -3.13
N THR A 68 1.28 2.80 -3.08
CA THR A 68 1.07 3.73 -1.96
C THR A 68 0.79 3.00 -0.65
N VAL A 69 0.00 1.92 -0.69
CA VAL A 69 -0.28 1.07 0.48
C VAL A 69 1.01 0.43 1.00
N GLY A 70 1.82 -0.16 0.12
CA GLY A 70 3.11 -0.76 0.50
C GLY A 70 4.08 0.26 1.09
N ARG A 71 4.21 1.45 0.47
CA ARG A 71 5.04 2.54 1.00
C ARG A 71 4.58 3.01 2.38
N HIS A 72 3.28 3.10 2.62
CA HIS A 72 2.75 3.52 3.91
C HIS A 72 3.07 2.51 5.01
N GLY A 73 2.85 1.22 4.77
CA GLY A 73 3.20 0.17 5.73
C GLY A 73 4.70 0.19 6.08
N ASN A 74 5.58 0.34 5.09
CA ASN A 74 7.02 0.45 5.32
C ASN A 74 7.43 1.73 6.08
N ALA A 75 6.73 2.84 5.84
CA ALA A 75 6.97 4.08 6.57
C ALA A 75 6.62 3.91 8.06
N VAL A 76 5.53 3.20 8.38
CA VAL A 76 5.17 2.89 9.77
C VAL A 76 6.23 2.03 10.45
N HIS A 77 6.76 1.00 9.79
CA HIS A 77 7.89 0.21 10.30
C HIS A 77 9.11 1.08 10.59
N THR A 78 9.49 1.95 9.65
CA THR A 78 10.64 2.86 9.82
C THR A 78 10.49 3.76 11.05
N VAL A 79 9.29 4.27 11.30
CA VAL A 79 8.99 5.09 12.49
C VAL A 79 9.09 4.25 13.77
N CYS A 80 8.56 3.03 13.77
CA CYS A 80 8.60 2.12 14.91
C CYS A 80 10.04 1.70 15.29
N ASP A 81 10.88 1.41 14.29
CA ASP A 81 12.29 1.08 14.49
C ASP A 81 13.05 2.28 15.08
N SER A 82 12.82 3.47 14.53
CA SER A 82 13.43 4.72 15.01
C SER A 82 13.04 5.03 16.46
N ALA A 83 11.77 4.78 16.82
CA ALA A 83 11.27 4.96 18.18
C ALA A 83 11.94 3.98 19.16
N THR A 84 12.05 2.71 18.79
CA THR A 84 12.72 1.67 19.60
C THR A 84 14.19 1.98 19.85
N VAL A 85 14.93 2.41 18.82
CA VAL A 85 16.33 2.82 18.94
C VAL A 85 16.48 4.01 19.87
N THR A 86 15.59 5.00 19.75
CA THR A 86 15.59 6.19 20.60
C THR A 86 15.34 5.81 22.07
N ASP A 87 14.37 4.94 22.34
CA ASP A 87 14.05 4.47 23.69
C ASP A 87 15.23 3.72 24.33
N ASN A 88 15.91 2.84 23.58
CA ASN A 88 17.08 2.11 24.07
C ASN A 88 18.26 3.04 24.35
N THR A 89 18.46 4.04 23.50
CA THR A 89 19.51 5.06 23.67
C THR A 89 19.26 5.86 24.94
N ILE A 90 18.05 6.38 25.13
CA ILE A 90 17.65 7.12 26.33
C ILE A 90 17.80 6.25 27.58
N ALA A 91 17.34 4.99 27.55
CA ALA A 91 17.49 4.09 28.67
C ALA A 91 18.98 3.95 29.06
N THR A 92 19.87 3.76 28.09
CA THR A 92 21.32 3.64 28.34
C THR A 92 21.94 4.92 28.92
N PHE A 93 21.40 6.11 28.63
CA PHE A 93 21.89 7.38 29.20
C PHE A 93 21.43 7.65 30.65
N PHE A 94 20.32 7.05 31.07
CA PHE A 94 19.74 7.26 32.41
C PHE A 94 19.82 6.03 33.33
N CYS A 95 20.45 4.93 32.87
CA CYS A 95 20.84 3.76 33.66
C CYS A 95 22.31 3.88 34.11
#